data_AF-A0A928Z7G0-F1
#
_entry.id   AF-A0A928Z7G0-F1
#
_cell.length_a   1.000
_cell.length_b   1.000
_cell.length_c   1.000
_cell.angle_alpha   90.00
_cell.angle_beta   90.00
_cell.angle_gamma   90.00
#
_symmetry.space_group_name_H-M   'P 1'
#
loop_
_entity.id
_entity.type
_entity.pdbx_description
1 polymer ?
#
loop_
_entity_poly.entity_id
_entity_poly.type
_entity_poly.pdbx_seq_one_letter_code
_entity_poly.pdbx_strand_id
1 'polypeptide(L)'
;MNEYPEGLMPALAEVREGNYCNMLSRSCVIEVLETMGEQEIADWLTQNRAGYSKLINEDFSEWLDRNPSPGKESLAQKVAKETGLEAIAD
;
A
#
# COMPACT_ATOMS: atom_id res chain seq x y z
N MET A 1 6.21 14.26 13.56
CA MET A 1 6.24 13.04 12.72
C MET A 1 5.26 13.30 11.60
N ASN A 2 5.63 13.10 10.34
CA ASN A 2 4.61 13.06 9.29
C ASN A 2 3.85 11.76 9.53
N GLU A 3 2.66 11.87 10.10
CA GLU A 3 1.78 10.72 10.32
C GLU A 3 1.29 10.28 8.93
N TYR A 4 1.80 9.14 8.48
CA TYR A 4 1.29 8.48 7.28
C TYR A 4 -0.12 7.95 7.57
N PRO A 5 -1.05 7.99 6.60
CA PRO A 5 -2.33 7.33 6.76
C PRO A 5 -2.11 5.83 7.03
N GLU A 6 -3.02 5.26 7.82
CA GLU A 6 -2.96 3.84 8.12
C GLU A 6 -3.07 3.04 6.79
N GLY A 7 -2.24 2.02 6.63
CA GLY A 7 -2.27 1.21 5.41
C GLY A 7 -1.47 1.75 4.22
N LEU A 8 -0.83 2.92 4.31
CA LEU A 8 -0.02 3.48 3.20
C LEU A 8 1.03 2.49 2.68
N MET A 9 1.86 1.94 3.57
CA MET A 9 2.95 1.04 3.18
C MET A 9 2.46 -0.28 2.58
N PRO A 10 1.50 -1.01 3.17
CA PRO A 10 0.96 -2.22 2.53
C PRO A 10 0.24 -1.91 1.21
N ALA A 11 -0.48 -0.79 1.09
CA ALA A 11 -1.10 -0.41 -0.18
C ALA A 11 -0.05 -0.16 -1.27
N LEU A 12 1.05 0.55 -0.96
CA LEU A 12 2.18 0.74 -1.88
C LEU A 12 2.85 -0.59 -2.27
N ALA A 13 2.92 -1.56 -1.35
CA ALA A 13 3.40 -2.89 -1.66
C ALA A 13 2.47 -3.64 -2.63
N GLU A 14 1.16 -3.55 -2.44
CA GLU A 14 0.19 -4.16 -3.36
C GLU A 14 0.24 -3.53 -4.76
N VAL A 15 0.43 -2.20 -4.85
CA VAL A 15 0.66 -1.52 -6.14
C VAL A 15 1.95 -2.01 -6.82
N ARG A 16 3.02 -2.24 -6.05
CA ARG A 16 4.30 -2.76 -6.55
C ARG A 16 4.20 -4.22 -7.00
N GLU A 17 3.57 -5.08 -6.21
CA GLU A 17 3.43 -6.52 -6.49
C GLU A 17 2.47 -6.78 -7.66
N GLY A 18 1.40 -5.99 -7.77
CA GLY A 18 0.48 -6.07 -8.90
C GLY A 18 1.06 -5.56 -10.22
N ASN A 19 2.29 -5.00 -10.20
CA ASN A 19 3.00 -4.47 -11.35
C ASN A 19 2.15 -3.49 -12.19
N TYR A 20 1.21 -2.79 -11.54
CA TYR A 20 0.31 -1.83 -12.18
C TYR A 20 1.06 -0.60 -12.69
N CYS A 21 2.21 -0.31 -12.08
CA CYS A 21 3.05 0.83 -12.39
C CYS A 21 4.47 0.38 -12.71
N ASN A 22 4.95 0.64 -13.94
CA ASN A 22 6.34 0.32 -14.36
C ASN A 22 7.41 0.95 -13.45
N MET A 23 7.09 2.11 -12.89
CA MET A 23 7.78 2.75 -11.77
C MET A 23 6.68 3.27 -10.87
N LEU A 24 6.85 3.23 -9.54
CA LEU A 24 5.91 3.80 -8.54
C LEU A 24 5.83 5.33 -8.68
N SER A 25 5.40 5.80 -9.84
CA SER A 25 5.10 7.18 -10.17
C SER A 25 3.87 7.59 -9.38
N ARG A 26 3.92 8.78 -8.78
CA ARG A 26 2.82 9.29 -7.95
C ARG A 26 1.47 9.24 -8.65
N SER A 27 1.40 9.64 -9.93
CA SER A 27 0.15 9.64 -10.69
C SER A 27 -0.42 8.22 -10.84
N CYS A 28 0.43 7.27 -11.24
CA CYS A 28 0.01 5.88 -11.40
C CYS A 28 -0.40 5.26 -10.06
N VAL A 29 0.35 5.51 -8.99
CA VAL A 29 0.02 5.02 -7.66
C VAL A 29 -1.32 5.57 -7.18
N ILE A 30 -1.61 6.86 -7.39
CA ILE A 30 -2.90 7.46 -7.05
C ILE A 30 -4.04 6.78 -7.83
N GLU A 31 -3.92 6.65 -9.15
CA GLU A 31 -4.96 6.03 -10.00
C GLU A 31 -5.25 4.58 -9.59
N VAL A 32 -4.20 3.82 -9.27
CA VAL A 32 -4.34 2.44 -8.83
C VAL A 32 -5.01 2.38 -7.45
N LEU A 33 -4.61 3.23 -6.50
CA LEU A 33 -5.23 3.29 -5.17
C LEU A 33 -6.71 3.69 -5.24
N GLU A 34 -7.07 4.66 -6.09
CA GLU A 34 -8.47 5.01 -6.34
C GLU A 34 -9.26 3.82 -6.90
N THR A 35 -8.66 3.07 -7.83
CA THR A 35 -9.27 1.87 -8.42
C THR A 35 -9.45 0.75 -7.39
N MET A 36 -8.57 0.67 -6.39
CA MET A 36 -8.63 -0.31 -5.30
C MET A 36 -9.58 0.10 -4.17
N GLY A 37 -10.13 1.32 -4.20
CA GLY A 37 -10.98 1.85 -3.14
C GLY A 37 -10.21 2.48 -1.96
N GLU A 38 -8.90 2.62 -2.07
CA GLU A 38 -8.00 3.23 -1.08
C GLU A 38 -8.01 4.77 -1.20
N GLN A 39 -9.21 5.35 -1.17
CA GLN A 39 -9.43 6.75 -1.53
C GLN A 39 -8.76 7.72 -0.53
N GLU A 40 -8.74 7.39 0.76
CA GLU A 40 -8.06 8.19 1.78
C GLU A 40 -6.55 8.29 1.53
N ILE A 41 -5.93 7.19 1.11
CA ILE A 41 -4.49 7.12 0.80
C ILE A 41 -4.20 7.89 -0.50
N ALA A 42 -5.05 7.74 -1.52
CA ALA A 42 -4.96 8.48 -2.78
C ALA A 42 -5.07 10.01 -2.55
N ASP A 43 -6.03 10.46 -1.75
CA ASP A 43 -6.21 11.86 -1.36
C ASP A 43 -5.00 12.39 -0.59
N TRP A 44 -4.46 11.60 0.34
CA TRP A 44 -3.27 11.99 1.09
C TRP A 44 -2.04 12.14 0.18
N LEU A 45 -1.83 11.21 -0.77
CA LEU A 45 -0.74 11.29 -1.76
C LEU A 45 -0.92 12.45 -2.74
N THR A 46 -2.17 12.80 -3.05
CA THR A 46 -2.51 13.97 -3.85
C THR A 46 -2.06 15.24 -3.15
N GLN A 47 -2.33 15.37 -1.85
CA GLN A 47 -1.98 16.52 -1.02
C GLN A 47 -0.48 16.59 -0.67
N ASN A 48 0.19 15.44 -0.50
CA ASN A 48 1.59 15.35 -0.04
C ASN A 48 2.61 15.17 -1.18
N ARG A 49 2.52 16.01 -2.21
CA ARG A 49 3.38 15.92 -3.42
C ARG A 49 4.88 16.01 -3.14
N ALA A 50 5.29 16.94 -2.28
CA ALA A 50 6.71 17.22 -2.03
C ALA A 50 7.43 16.08 -1.31
N GLY A 51 6.70 15.30 -0.50
CA GLY A 51 7.23 14.18 0.26
C GLY A 51 7.30 12.86 -0.51
N TYR A 52 6.70 12.80 -1.71
CA TYR A 52 6.51 11.52 -2.40
C TYR A 52 7.82 10.81 -2.77
N SER A 53 8.82 11.56 -3.25
CA SER A 53 10.12 10.95 -3.59
C SER A 53 10.81 10.36 -2.37
N LYS A 54 10.75 11.05 -1.23
CA LYS A 54 11.28 10.56 0.03
C LYS A 54 10.51 9.33 0.51
N LEU A 55 9.17 9.40 0.47
CA LEU A 55 8.30 8.28 0.82
C LEU A 55 8.67 7.01 0.05
N ILE A 56 8.83 7.08 -1.27
CA ILE A 56 9.11 5.89 -2.10
C ILE A 56 10.55 5.41 -1.94
N ASN A 57 11.54 6.32 -1.93
CA ASN A 57 12.96 5.92 -1.97
C ASN A 57 13.55 5.63 -0.59
N GLU A 58 13.01 6.23 0.46
CA GLU A 58 13.54 6.09 1.83
C GLU A 58 12.55 5.28 2.68
N ASP A 59 11.39 5.85 3.01
CA ASP A 59 10.49 5.29 4.02
C ASP A 59 9.90 3.94 3.59
N PHE A 60 9.43 3.83 2.35
CA PHE A 60 8.88 2.59 1.80
C PHE A 60 9.96 1.53 1.57
N SER A 61 11.17 1.95 1.16
CA SER A 61 12.30 1.03 1.03
C SER A 61 12.71 0.45 2.38
N GLU A 62 12.79 1.28 3.43
CA GLU A 62 13.08 0.82 4.80
C GLU A 62 11.97 -0.10 5.32
N TRP A 63 10.71 0.22 5.04
CA TRP A 63 9.59 -0.62 5.42
C TRP A 63 9.66 -2.00 4.75
N LEU A 64 10.03 -2.08 3.46
CA LEU A 64 10.19 -3.34 2.74
C LEU A 64 11.33 -4.20 3.29
N ASP A 65 12.44 -3.59 3.73
CA ASP A 65 13.55 -4.31 4.37
C ASP A 65 13.10 -4.97 5.68
N ARG A 66 12.26 -4.26 6.45
CA ARG A 66 11.66 -4.79 7.68
C ARG A 66 10.50 -5.76 7.44
N ASN A 67 9.90 -5.74 6.25
CA ASN A 67 8.74 -6.53 5.86
C ASN A 67 9.00 -7.24 4.52
N PRO A 68 9.89 -8.25 4.48
CA PRO A 68 10.34 -8.90 3.22
C PRO A 68 9.25 -9.75 2.53
N SER A 69 8.06 -9.88 3.12
CA SER A 69 6.90 -10.54 2.52
C SER A 69 5.62 -9.76 2.84
N PRO A 70 5.48 -8.54 2.29
CA PRO A 70 4.37 -7.66 2.62
C PRO A 70 3.02 -8.23 2.15
N GLY A 71 3.02 -9.07 1.11
CA GLY A 71 1.82 -9.69 0.53
C GLY A 71 1.36 -11.01 1.18
N LYS A 72 2.01 -11.52 2.24
CA LYS A 72 1.52 -12.75 2.91
C LYS A 72 0.33 -12.50 3.84
N GLU A 73 0.16 -11.27 4.33
CA GLU A 73 -1.09 -10.76 4.91
C GLU A 73 -1.77 -9.84 3.88
N SER A 74 -2.10 -10.39 2.71
CA SER A 74 -2.93 -9.69 1.72
C SER A 74 -4.29 -9.34 2.34
N LEU A 75 -4.94 -8.27 1.87
CA LEU A 75 -6.28 -7.82 2.27
C LEU A 75 -7.30 -8.96 2.41
N ALA A 76 -7.14 -10.07 1.67
CA ALA A 76 -7.89 -11.31 1.85
C ALA A 76 -7.87 -11.88 3.29
N GLN A 77 -6.73 -11.83 3.99
CA GLN A 77 -6.62 -12.23 5.40
C GLN A 77 -7.18 -11.17 6.36
N LYS A 78 -7.13 -9.88 5.99
CA LYS A 78 -7.78 -8.81 6.77
C LYS A 78 -9.30 -8.96 6.74
N VAL A 79 -9.87 -9.24 5.56
CA VAL A 79 -11.30 -9.57 5.40
C VAL A 79 -11.66 -10.87 6.14
N ALA A 80 -10.81 -11.89 6.13
CA ALA A 80 -11.05 -13.12 6.91
C ALA A 80 -11.10 -12.83 8.43
N LYS A 81 -10.25 -11.92 8.93
CA LYS A 81 -10.19 -11.53 10.34
C LYS A 81 -11.38 -10.68 10.78
N GLU A 82 -11.94 -9.87 9.88
CA GLU A 82 -13.13 -9.05 10.16
C GLU A 82 -14.46 -9.79 9.93
N THR A 83 -14.46 -10.89 9.17
CA THR A 83 -15.68 -11.67 8.86
C THR A 83 -15.80 -12.98 9.65
N GLY A 84 -14.79 -13.38 10.42
CA GLY A 84 -14.80 -14.64 11.17
C GLY A 84 -14.82 -15.88 10.27
N LEU A 85 -14.38 -15.76 9.02
CA LEU A 85 -14.25 -16.90 8.12
C LEU A 85 -12.87 -17.52 8.30
N GLU A 86 -12.78 -18.56 9.13
CA GLU A 86 -11.60 -19.40 9.23
C GLU A 86 -11.25 -19.94 7.85
N ALA A 87 -10.05 -19.62 7.36
CA ALA A 87 -9.52 -20.19 6.13
C ALA A 87 -9.33 -21.70 6.33
N ILE A 88 -10.22 -22.48 5.75
CA ILE A 88 -10.09 -23.94 5.70
C ILE A 88 -8.98 -24.23 4.68
N ALA A 89 -7.79 -24.55 5.17
CA ALA A 89 -6.73 -25.15 4.34
C ALA A 89 -7.04 -26.64 4.17
N ASP A 90 -7.14 -27.10 2.92
CA ASP A 90 -7.10 -28.53 2.55
C ASP A 90 -5.65 -29.02 2.50
#